data_AF-A0A971UDF9-F1
#
_entry.id   AF-A0A971UDF9-F1
#
_cell.length_a   1.000
_cell.length_b   1.000
_cell.length_c   1.000
_cell.angle_alpha   90.00
_cell.angle_beta   90.00
_cell.angle_gamma   90.00
#
_symmetry.space_group_name_H-M   'P 1'
#
loop_
_entity.id
_entity.type
_entity.pdbx_description
1 polymer ?
#
loop_
_entity_poly.entity_id
_entity_poly.type
_entity_poly.pdbx_seq_one_letter_code
_entity_poly.pdbx_strand_id
1 'polypeptide(L)'
;MLCPSFRTGHQLPADWLLLLLWLIVPLGTVPATSRADIIVLANQTSEPVVFRIGTGPTTSDPITIPARDLTALMLRGVCELVYDDRGREGAYHLDANSAYLFVRDERGQLQVTAIDLGSTDATAGGRTLTAGARIKTAVDLPLEVFVDNYELTTRAAWEPRLRKRIERVSQILEQNCRIRLRIVQVGQWAASQEAVEFPQALAEFQRRVTPAPGHVALGFTGRYRQSPGLQHLGGTPGILHPHILVREWSATMSEPEREEVLLHEIGHYLGAVHSPDPASVMRPILADSQVLHKEFRIRFDPVNLLLINLVAEEIRERRATSVRELSAGTRLRLSQIYAKLAEAIPEDTSARQYQFQVGMVDDSPLASATRTVVSAVRTAALTRADTLRQDRLTEHYVRSAAAAVQGAPADVAPAAFLLGLGIALDDSETLLQNRLTREFCRTVETADERQERCQALGDPTVLDRRDLRQHFFLSGYLATVAGPAAAEAAGIAKELTDAKTGSGFSYVDLAADLAGIAFAERVLRREVPLAELAQRWDMARFMPDVTGLPEGLRWNEVVPQLAGTGADSFTSYRRTIRDRLALLRAAETSDGEPQ
;
A
#
# COMPACT_ATOMS: atom_id res chain seq x y z
N MET A 1 49.93 -21.35 -55.33
CA MET A 1 51.32 -20.87 -55.34
C MET A 1 51.94 -21.14 -53.98
N LEU A 2 52.80 -22.16 -53.94
CA LEU A 2 53.98 -22.39 -53.09
C LEU A 2 54.03 -21.78 -51.67
N CYS A 3 54.03 -22.68 -50.67
CA CYS A 3 54.75 -22.52 -49.40
C CYS A 3 56.28 -22.52 -49.63
N PRO A 4 57.04 -21.93 -48.67
CA PRO A 4 58.18 -22.63 -48.05
C PRO A 4 58.23 -22.45 -46.51
N SER A 5 58.33 -23.51 -45.67
CA SER A 5 59.54 -24.16 -45.09
C SER A 5 60.29 -23.28 -44.05
N PHE A 6 60.70 -23.65 -42.82
CA PHE A 6 61.36 -24.81 -42.18
C PHE A 6 61.11 -24.75 -40.63
N ARG A 7 60.76 -25.81 -39.88
CA ARG A 7 61.58 -26.83 -39.16
C ARG A 7 62.80 -26.35 -38.33
N THR A 8 62.76 -26.62 -37.01
CA THR A 8 63.69 -27.37 -36.11
C THR A 8 63.21 -27.14 -34.66
N GLY A 9 63.15 -28.06 -33.68
CA GLY A 9 63.71 -29.40 -33.47
C GLY A 9 64.31 -29.47 -32.04
N HIS A 10 63.86 -30.43 -31.21
CA HIS A 10 64.44 -31.07 -30.00
C HIS A 10 63.35 -31.36 -28.92
N GLN A 11 62.80 -32.59 -28.81
CA GLN A 11 63.23 -33.74 -27.96
C GLN A 11 63.22 -33.40 -26.46
N LEU A 12 62.41 -33.99 -25.56
CA LEU A 12 62.30 -35.38 -25.02
C LEU A 12 61.08 -35.42 -24.02
N PRO A 13 60.78 -36.51 -23.28
CA PRO A 13 60.54 -37.92 -23.61
C PRO A 13 59.17 -38.43 -23.10
N ALA A 14 58.86 -39.69 -23.41
CA ALA A 14 57.67 -40.43 -23.01
C ALA A 14 57.69 -40.80 -21.51
N ASP A 15 56.76 -40.25 -20.71
CA ASP A 15 56.45 -40.69 -19.33
C ASP A 15 55.05 -40.21 -18.87
N TRP A 16 54.01 -40.34 -19.70
CA TRP A 16 52.64 -39.87 -19.35
C TRP A 16 51.49 -40.82 -19.72
N LEU A 17 51.73 -42.15 -19.70
CA LEU A 17 50.70 -43.15 -20.03
C LEU A 17 50.13 -43.92 -18.83
N LEU A 18 50.37 -43.48 -17.59
CA LEU A 18 49.86 -44.13 -16.37
C LEU A 18 49.32 -43.16 -15.30
N LEU A 19 48.45 -42.22 -15.69
CA LEU A 19 47.61 -41.44 -14.76
C LEU A 19 46.19 -41.27 -15.33
N LEU A 20 45.60 -42.38 -15.82
CA LEU A 20 44.20 -42.50 -16.21
C LEU A 20 43.52 -43.50 -15.26
N LEU A 21 43.32 -43.10 -14.01
CA LEU A 21 42.41 -43.72 -13.04
C LEU A 21 42.34 -42.84 -11.79
N TRP A 22 41.12 -42.50 -11.39
CA TRP A 22 40.71 -41.64 -10.25
C TRP A 22 40.62 -40.14 -10.49
N LEU A 23 39.57 -39.75 -11.20
CA LEU A 23 38.74 -38.60 -10.82
C LEU A 23 37.29 -38.90 -11.22
N ILE A 24 36.67 -39.81 -10.48
CA ILE A 24 35.22 -39.73 -10.27
C ILE A 24 35.03 -38.45 -9.45
N VAL A 25 34.87 -37.32 -10.14
CA VAL A 25 34.26 -36.14 -9.53
C VAL A 25 32.84 -36.60 -9.22
N PRO A 26 32.41 -36.69 -7.95
CA PRO A 26 31.00 -36.85 -7.70
C PRO A 26 30.35 -35.65 -8.39
N LEU A 27 29.35 -35.88 -9.26
CA LEU A 27 28.40 -34.81 -9.57
C LEU A 27 27.91 -34.33 -8.21
N GLY A 28 28.51 -33.23 -7.73
CA GLY A 28 28.09 -32.60 -6.52
C GLY A 28 26.64 -32.26 -6.76
N THR A 29 25.74 -32.95 -6.06
CA THR A 29 24.43 -32.41 -5.78
C THR A 29 24.69 -31.01 -5.28
N VAL A 30 24.42 -30.00 -6.11
CA VAL A 30 24.41 -28.60 -5.67
C VAL A 30 23.54 -28.62 -4.42
N PRO A 31 24.09 -28.35 -3.22
CA PRO A 31 23.26 -28.35 -2.03
C PRO A 31 22.16 -27.34 -2.29
N ALA A 32 20.91 -27.81 -2.28
CA ALA A 32 19.74 -26.97 -2.48
C ALA A 32 19.89 -25.76 -1.55
N THR A 33 20.16 -24.60 -2.13
CA THR A 33 20.46 -23.38 -1.40
C THR A 33 19.25 -23.09 -0.52
N SER A 34 19.47 -23.19 0.79
CA SER A 34 18.53 -23.08 1.89
C SER A 34 17.47 -21.99 1.70
N ARG A 35 16.21 -22.39 1.54
CA ARG A 35 15.05 -21.48 1.39
C ARG A 35 14.22 -21.48 2.68
N ALA A 36 13.74 -20.33 3.16
CA ALA A 36 12.70 -20.27 4.21
C ALA A 36 11.74 -19.13 3.93
N ASP A 37 10.49 -19.25 4.37
CA ASP A 37 9.50 -18.17 4.32
C ASP A 37 8.24 -18.48 5.15
N ILE A 38 7.03 -18.05 4.77
CA ILE A 38 5.85 -18.11 5.64
C ILE A 38 4.69 -18.84 4.96
N ILE A 39 4.01 -19.73 5.70
CA ILE A 39 2.76 -20.35 5.28
C ILE A 39 1.69 -20.10 6.34
N VAL A 40 0.50 -19.67 5.93
CA VAL A 40 -0.65 -19.56 6.84
C VAL A 40 -1.66 -20.65 6.52
N LEU A 41 -2.10 -21.39 7.52
CA LEU A 41 -3.13 -22.41 7.41
C LEU A 41 -4.31 -22.02 8.30
N ALA A 42 -5.51 -22.00 7.71
CA ALA A 42 -6.73 -21.72 8.46
C ALA A 42 -7.73 -22.86 8.35
N ASN A 43 -8.25 -23.29 9.47
CA ASN A 43 -9.27 -24.31 9.58
C ASN A 43 -10.66 -23.67 9.53
N GLN A 44 -11.37 -23.83 8.42
CA GLN A 44 -12.76 -23.38 8.29
C GLN A 44 -13.78 -24.44 8.71
N THR A 45 -13.34 -25.60 9.18
CA THR A 45 -14.25 -26.67 9.62
C THR A 45 -14.72 -26.42 11.07
N SER A 46 -15.77 -27.15 11.47
CA SER A 46 -16.32 -27.12 12.83
C SER A 46 -15.58 -28.03 13.82
N GLU A 47 -14.52 -28.70 13.40
CA GLU A 47 -13.75 -29.64 14.22
C GLU A 47 -12.24 -29.36 14.10
N PRO A 48 -11.43 -29.76 15.09
CA PRO A 48 -9.98 -29.60 14.99
C PRO A 48 -9.40 -30.39 13.81
N VAL A 49 -8.45 -29.79 13.11
CA VAL A 49 -7.68 -30.46 12.04
C VAL A 49 -6.29 -30.79 12.55
N VAL A 50 -5.88 -32.04 12.37
CA VAL A 50 -4.53 -32.52 12.73
C VAL A 50 -3.77 -32.84 11.46
N PHE A 51 -2.57 -32.30 11.33
CA PHE A 51 -1.71 -32.53 10.17
C PHE A 51 -0.24 -32.58 10.59
N ARG A 52 0.62 -33.02 9.67
CA ARG A 52 2.07 -33.01 9.78
C ARG A 52 2.65 -32.27 8.60
N ILE A 53 3.85 -31.72 8.79
CA ILE A 53 4.60 -31.02 7.75
C ILE A 53 5.97 -31.67 7.58
N GLY A 54 6.40 -31.85 6.34
CA GLY A 54 7.69 -32.46 6.01
C GLY A 54 8.51 -31.60 5.06
N THR A 55 9.80 -31.45 5.36
CA THR A 55 10.80 -30.90 4.43
C THR A 55 11.69 -32.07 3.96
N GLY A 56 11.20 -32.88 3.02
CA GLY A 56 11.82 -34.17 2.66
C GLY A 56 11.36 -35.36 3.52
N PRO A 57 12.11 -36.48 3.59
CA PRO A 57 11.63 -37.78 4.12
C PRO A 57 11.35 -37.84 5.64
N THR A 58 11.47 -36.72 6.35
CA THR A 58 11.19 -36.61 7.79
C THR A 58 9.97 -35.71 8.03
N THR A 59 8.88 -36.27 8.53
CA THR A 59 7.68 -35.54 8.95
C THR A 59 7.82 -35.02 10.38
N SER A 60 7.33 -33.81 10.64
CA SER A 60 7.29 -33.20 11.97
C SER A 60 6.33 -33.92 12.94
N ASP A 61 6.39 -33.53 14.21
CA ASP A 61 5.33 -33.80 15.16
C ASP A 61 3.97 -33.28 14.65
N PRO A 62 2.84 -33.91 15.03
CA PRO A 62 1.51 -33.47 14.65
C PRO A 62 1.21 -32.06 15.15
N ILE A 63 0.64 -31.24 14.28
CA ILE A 63 0.15 -29.90 14.56
C ILE A 63 -1.38 -29.94 14.51
N THR A 64 -2.02 -29.35 15.51
CA THR A 64 -3.49 -29.26 15.59
C THR A 64 -3.92 -27.80 15.47
N ILE A 65 -4.81 -27.52 14.51
CA ILE A 65 -5.51 -26.23 14.42
C ILE A 65 -6.94 -26.44 14.95
N PRO A 66 -7.36 -25.73 16.02
CA PRO A 66 -8.72 -25.79 16.51
C PRO A 66 -9.78 -25.47 15.45
N ALA A 67 -11.02 -25.87 15.70
CA ALA A 67 -12.15 -25.52 14.84
C ALA A 67 -12.23 -24.01 14.65
N ARG A 68 -12.46 -23.58 13.39
CA ARG A 68 -12.56 -22.17 13.03
C ARG A 68 -11.34 -21.35 13.44
N ASP A 69 -10.13 -21.91 13.47
CA ASP A 69 -8.90 -21.22 13.90
C ASP A 69 -7.79 -21.27 12.85
N LEU A 70 -6.64 -20.65 13.12
CA LEU A 70 -5.54 -20.61 12.16
C LEU A 70 -4.17 -20.70 12.83
N THR A 71 -3.14 -20.90 12.01
CA THR A 71 -1.74 -20.89 12.44
C THR A 71 -0.82 -20.39 11.34
N ALA A 72 0.28 -19.75 11.73
CA ALA A 72 1.37 -19.37 10.83
C ALA A 72 2.56 -20.30 11.06
N LEU A 73 3.04 -20.90 9.97
CA LEU A 73 4.19 -21.78 9.92
C LEU A 73 5.36 -21.04 9.27
N MET A 74 6.48 -20.97 9.99
CA MET A 74 7.74 -20.43 9.48
C MET A 74 8.61 -21.60 9.04
N LEU A 75 8.54 -21.96 7.76
CA LEU A 75 9.13 -23.19 7.22
C LEU A 75 10.34 -22.93 6.35
N ARG A 76 11.20 -23.96 6.25
CA ARG A 76 12.42 -23.96 5.43
C ARG A 76 12.20 -24.69 4.10
N GLY A 77 11.58 -24.01 3.14
CA GLY A 77 11.50 -24.45 1.75
C GLY A 77 10.21 -25.20 1.43
N VAL A 78 10.25 -25.95 0.33
CA VAL A 78 9.13 -26.74 -0.16
C VAL A 78 8.66 -27.70 0.93
N CYS A 79 7.37 -27.64 1.24
CA CYS A 79 6.77 -28.44 2.28
C CYS A 79 5.61 -29.26 1.74
N GLU A 80 5.61 -30.55 2.04
CA GLU A 80 4.39 -31.36 1.91
C GLU A 80 3.66 -31.35 3.25
N LEU A 81 2.36 -31.06 3.18
CA LEU A 81 1.42 -31.19 4.26
C LEU A 81 0.71 -32.52 4.13
N VAL A 82 0.68 -33.27 5.22
CA VAL A 82 0.02 -34.57 5.30
C VAL A 82 -1.02 -34.51 6.41
N TYR A 83 -2.26 -34.90 6.13
CA TYR A 83 -3.36 -34.85 7.09
C TYR A 83 -4.17 -36.14 7.08
N ASP A 84 -4.81 -36.45 8.21
CA ASP A 84 -5.76 -37.56 8.30
C ASP A 84 -7.20 -37.02 8.22
N ASP A 85 -7.99 -37.60 7.31
CA ASP A 85 -9.43 -37.40 7.25
C ASP A 85 -10.14 -38.72 7.54
N ARG A 86 -10.44 -38.97 8.82
CA ARG A 86 -11.19 -40.14 9.28
C ARG A 86 -10.54 -41.47 8.86
N GLY A 87 -9.22 -41.57 8.98
CA GLY A 87 -8.44 -42.75 8.62
C GLY A 87 -8.02 -42.82 7.14
N ARG A 88 -8.24 -41.76 6.36
CA ARG A 88 -7.67 -41.59 5.02
C ARG A 88 -6.62 -40.50 5.05
N GLU A 89 -5.40 -40.84 4.63
CA GLU A 89 -4.30 -39.91 4.53
C GLU A 89 -4.42 -39.06 3.25
N GLY A 90 -4.37 -37.75 3.40
CA GLY A 90 -4.29 -36.77 2.31
C GLY A 90 -2.94 -36.05 2.33
N ALA A 91 -2.44 -35.67 1.16
CA ALA A 91 -1.20 -34.92 1.02
C ALA A 91 -1.39 -33.70 0.11
N TYR A 92 -0.73 -32.59 0.42
CA TYR A 92 -0.83 -31.34 -0.34
C TYR A 92 0.50 -30.59 -0.35
N HIS A 93 0.86 -30.01 -1.49
CA HIS A 93 2.09 -29.22 -1.64
C HIS A 93 1.87 -27.77 -1.22
N LEU A 94 2.70 -27.26 -0.32
CA LEU A 94 2.62 -25.88 0.15
C LEU A 94 3.74 -25.03 -0.43
N ASP A 95 3.34 -23.97 -1.13
CA ASP A 95 4.22 -22.91 -1.62
C ASP A 95 4.56 -21.94 -0.50
N ALA A 96 5.75 -21.34 -0.59
CA ALA A 96 6.14 -20.30 0.34
C ALA A 96 5.35 -19.00 0.11
N ASN A 97 5.21 -18.21 1.18
CA ASN A 97 4.51 -16.92 1.18
C ASN A 97 3.06 -17.02 0.72
N SER A 98 2.38 -18.08 1.13
CA SER A 98 1.02 -18.43 0.71
C SER A 98 0.12 -18.75 1.89
N ALA A 99 -1.19 -18.62 1.66
CA ALA A 99 -2.21 -18.92 2.65
C ALA A 99 -3.16 -19.99 2.11
N TYR A 100 -3.57 -20.92 2.97
CA TYR A 100 -4.37 -22.08 2.63
C TYR A 100 -5.51 -22.28 3.63
N LEU A 101 -6.60 -22.86 3.15
CA LEU A 101 -7.81 -23.15 3.90
C LEU A 101 -8.02 -24.67 3.97
N PHE A 102 -8.28 -25.18 5.17
CA PHE A 102 -8.92 -26.48 5.35
C PHE A 102 -10.43 -26.31 5.31
N VAL A 103 -11.08 -26.97 4.35
CA VAL A 103 -12.52 -26.93 4.14
C VAL A 103 -13.06 -28.35 4.03
N ARG A 104 -14.35 -28.56 4.34
CA ARG A 104 -15.03 -29.81 3.98
C ARG A 104 -15.80 -29.60 2.68
N ASP A 105 -15.61 -30.50 1.72
CA ASP A 105 -16.36 -30.47 0.46
C ASP A 105 -17.83 -30.89 0.66
N GLU A 106 -18.62 -30.89 -0.42
CA GLU A 106 -20.03 -31.30 -0.40
C GLU A 106 -20.24 -32.75 0.09
N ARG A 107 -19.20 -33.59 0.01
CA ARG A 107 -19.21 -34.99 0.46
C ARG A 107 -18.70 -35.13 1.89
N GLY A 108 -18.37 -34.02 2.55
CA GLY A 108 -17.84 -33.96 3.90
C GLY A 108 -16.36 -34.36 4.01
N GLN A 109 -15.61 -34.46 2.91
CA GLN A 109 -14.19 -34.81 2.92
C GLN A 109 -13.33 -33.56 3.16
N LEU A 110 -12.27 -33.72 3.95
CA LEU A 110 -11.34 -32.63 4.25
C LEU A 110 -10.46 -32.33 3.03
N GLN A 111 -10.48 -31.09 2.57
CA GLN A 111 -9.68 -30.60 1.46
C GLN A 111 -8.84 -29.39 1.89
N VAL A 112 -7.69 -29.24 1.23
CA VAL A 112 -6.79 -28.09 1.38
C VAL A 112 -6.88 -27.26 0.10
N THR A 113 -7.21 -25.99 0.24
CA THR A 113 -7.37 -25.07 -0.90
C THR A 113 -6.48 -23.84 -0.71
N ALA A 114 -5.69 -23.51 -1.72
CA ALA A 114 -4.89 -22.28 -1.74
C ALA A 114 -5.79 -21.06 -1.91
N ILE A 115 -5.50 -19.98 -1.18
CA ILE A 115 -6.08 -18.66 -1.46
C ILE A 115 -5.30 -18.06 -2.64
N ASP A 116 -5.98 -17.74 -3.75
CA ASP A 116 -5.33 -17.05 -4.87
C ASP A 116 -4.94 -15.63 -4.46
N LEU A 117 -3.64 -15.45 -4.26
CA LEU A 117 -3.03 -14.19 -3.91
C LEU A 117 -2.06 -13.70 -5.01
N GLY A 118 -2.23 -14.16 -6.25
CA GLY A 118 -1.43 -13.71 -7.40
C GLY A 118 0.07 -14.05 -7.30
N SER A 119 0.42 -15.19 -6.70
CA SER A 119 1.80 -15.65 -6.62
C SER A 119 2.35 -16.01 -8.01
N THR A 120 3.66 -15.82 -8.17
CA THR A 120 4.48 -16.27 -9.31
C THR A 120 5.53 -17.26 -8.84
N ASP A 121 6.17 -18.02 -9.73
CA ASP A 121 7.28 -18.94 -9.40
C ASP A 121 8.39 -18.25 -8.59
N ALA A 122 8.69 -16.98 -8.90
CA ALA A 122 9.70 -16.19 -8.20
C ALA A 122 9.33 -15.91 -6.73
N THR A 123 8.05 -15.71 -6.45
CA THR A 123 7.55 -15.38 -5.10
C THR A 123 7.13 -16.62 -4.30
N ALA A 124 6.75 -17.70 -5.00
CA ALA A 124 6.37 -19.00 -4.43
C ALA A 124 7.57 -19.81 -3.92
N GLY A 125 8.77 -19.56 -4.47
CA GLY A 125 10.00 -20.24 -4.06
C GLY A 125 10.61 -19.75 -2.74
N GLY A 126 10.22 -18.56 -2.28
CA GLY A 126 10.69 -17.92 -1.05
C GLY A 126 12.14 -17.42 -1.02
N ARG A 127 12.57 -16.83 0.10
CA ARG A 127 13.88 -16.20 0.31
C ARG A 127 14.99 -17.24 0.50
N THR A 128 16.19 -16.91 0.00
CA THR A 128 17.41 -17.68 0.28
C THR A 128 18.01 -17.19 1.60
N LEU A 129 18.05 -18.05 2.64
CA LEU A 129 18.61 -17.71 3.95
C LEU A 129 19.99 -18.34 4.16
N THR A 130 20.87 -17.65 4.89
CA THR A 130 22.16 -18.17 5.35
C THR A 130 21.96 -19.31 6.36
N ALA A 131 22.61 -20.45 6.14
CA ALA A 131 22.50 -21.60 7.03
C ALA A 131 23.10 -21.28 8.42
N GLY A 132 22.31 -21.39 9.49
CA GLY A 132 22.88 -21.35 10.85
C GLY A 132 21.94 -21.17 12.04
N ALA A 133 20.81 -20.47 11.94
CA ALA A 133 20.01 -20.15 13.12
C ALA A 133 18.58 -20.73 13.02
N ARG A 134 18.19 -21.54 14.01
CA ARG A 134 16.77 -21.81 14.27
C ARG A 134 16.10 -20.47 14.57
N ILE A 135 15.13 -20.01 13.75
CA ILE A 135 14.30 -18.85 14.08
C ILE A 135 13.38 -19.28 15.23
N LYS A 136 13.79 -18.97 16.46
CA LYS A 136 13.09 -19.38 17.69
C LYS A 136 12.67 -18.20 18.57
N THR A 137 13.17 -17.00 18.30
CA THR A 137 13.03 -15.87 19.21
C THR A 137 12.14 -14.81 18.59
N ALA A 138 11.13 -14.40 19.36
CA ALA A 138 10.37 -13.20 19.05
C ALA A 138 11.31 -11.98 18.95
N VAL A 139 10.97 -11.02 18.10
CA VAL A 139 11.66 -9.73 18.02
C VAL A 139 10.95 -8.71 18.90
N ASP A 140 11.73 -7.98 19.69
CA ASP A 140 11.22 -6.86 20.47
C ASP A 140 11.01 -5.65 19.55
N LEU A 141 9.79 -5.13 19.50
CA LEU A 141 9.43 -3.86 18.88
C LEU A 141 9.38 -2.78 19.97
N PRO A 142 10.35 -1.85 20.04
CA PRO A 142 10.41 -0.84 21.09
C PRO A 142 9.35 0.24 20.89
N LEU A 143 8.50 0.42 21.91
CA LEU A 143 7.41 1.39 21.95
C LEU A 143 7.71 2.53 22.93
N GLU A 144 7.60 3.75 22.42
CA GLU A 144 7.50 4.96 23.23
C GLU A 144 6.02 5.35 23.35
N VAL A 145 5.44 5.17 24.53
CA VAL A 145 4.01 5.38 24.77
C VAL A 145 3.76 6.81 25.22
N PHE A 146 2.82 7.49 24.59
CA PHE A 146 2.44 8.85 24.95
C PHE A 146 0.94 8.95 25.20
N VAL A 147 0.53 9.81 26.12
CA VAL A 147 -0.86 10.28 26.26
C VAL A 147 -0.94 11.79 26.06
N ASP A 148 -2.04 12.29 25.52
CA ASP A 148 -2.24 13.74 25.43
C ASP A 148 -2.71 14.35 26.75
N ASN A 149 -2.78 15.68 26.77
CA ASN A 149 -3.32 16.45 27.88
C ASN A 149 -4.86 16.38 28.01
N TYR A 150 -5.55 15.54 27.24
CA TYR A 150 -7.00 15.28 27.38
C TYR A 150 -7.28 14.01 28.18
N GLU A 151 -6.27 13.20 28.49
CA GLU A 151 -6.39 12.14 29.49
C GLU A 151 -6.63 12.76 30.88
N LEU A 152 -7.86 12.58 31.38
CA LEU A 152 -8.36 13.20 32.60
C LEU A 152 -7.88 12.48 33.87
N THR A 153 -7.42 11.24 33.75
CA THR A 153 -6.95 10.45 34.88
C THR A 153 -5.47 10.72 35.17
N THR A 154 -5.04 10.45 36.40
CA THR A 154 -3.63 10.63 36.78
C THR A 154 -2.76 9.56 36.11
N ARG A 155 -1.47 9.84 35.97
CA ARG A 155 -0.49 8.86 35.45
C ARG A 155 -0.52 7.53 36.18
N ALA A 156 -0.71 7.56 37.50
CA ALA A 156 -0.82 6.35 38.31
C ALA A 156 -2.06 5.49 37.95
N ALA A 157 -3.10 6.08 37.34
CA ALA A 157 -4.30 5.39 36.92
C ALA A 157 -4.22 4.89 35.46
N TRP A 158 -3.85 5.75 34.51
CA TRP A 158 -3.84 5.35 33.09
C TRP A 158 -2.64 4.49 32.71
N GLU A 159 -1.45 4.70 33.28
CA GLU A 159 -0.25 3.98 32.84
C GLU A 159 -0.37 2.46 33.03
N PRO A 160 -0.80 1.94 34.20
CA PRO A 160 -1.01 0.51 34.38
C PRO A 160 -2.07 -0.07 33.44
N ARG A 161 -3.14 0.68 33.17
CA ARG A 161 -4.21 0.28 32.23
C ARG A 161 -3.65 0.09 30.82
N LEU A 162 -2.93 1.08 30.30
CA LEU A 162 -2.35 1.03 28.95
C LEU A 162 -1.28 -0.07 28.84
N ARG A 163 -0.41 -0.21 29.85
CA ARG A 163 0.58 -1.29 29.89
C ARG A 163 -0.08 -2.67 29.81
N LYS A 164 -1.16 -2.90 30.57
CA LYS A 164 -1.92 -4.15 30.54
C LYS A 164 -2.56 -4.40 29.17
N ARG A 165 -3.08 -3.35 28.53
CA ARG A 165 -3.67 -3.44 27.18
C ARG A 165 -2.62 -3.82 26.13
N ILE A 166 -1.48 -3.12 26.14
CA ILE A 166 -0.35 -3.38 25.23
C ILE A 166 0.18 -4.81 25.45
N GLU A 167 0.27 -5.27 26.69
CA GLU A 167 0.68 -6.64 27.01
C GLU A 167 -0.26 -7.70 26.40
N ARG A 168 -1.58 -7.50 26.50
CA ARG A 168 -2.57 -8.41 25.89
C ARG A 168 -2.45 -8.46 24.37
N VAL A 169 -2.29 -7.31 23.73
CA VAL A 169 -2.06 -7.22 22.28
C VAL A 169 -0.71 -7.86 21.89
N SER A 170 0.33 -7.65 22.70
CA SER A 170 1.64 -8.26 22.51
C SER A 170 1.58 -9.79 22.56
N GLN A 171 0.75 -10.38 23.43
CA GLN A 171 0.58 -11.83 23.50
C GLN A 171 0.00 -12.41 22.21
N ILE A 172 -0.98 -11.73 21.59
CA ILE A 172 -1.56 -12.15 20.31
C ILE A 172 -0.49 -12.10 19.20
N LEU A 173 0.30 -11.03 19.15
CA LEU A 173 1.38 -10.85 18.16
C LEU A 173 2.54 -11.83 18.39
N GLU A 174 2.90 -12.11 19.63
CA GLU A 174 4.00 -13.04 19.95
C GLU A 174 3.62 -14.48 19.58
N GLN A 175 2.36 -14.86 19.80
CA GLN A 175 1.83 -16.18 19.43
C GLN A 175 1.80 -16.39 17.90
N ASN A 176 1.30 -15.41 17.16
CA ASN A 176 0.99 -15.57 15.73
C ASN A 176 2.06 -15.02 14.78
N CYS A 177 2.86 -14.06 15.24
CA CYS A 177 3.77 -13.29 14.40
C CYS A 177 5.21 -13.24 14.93
N ARG A 178 5.45 -13.76 16.15
CA ARG A 178 6.75 -13.69 16.85
C ARG A 178 7.25 -12.24 17.00
N ILE A 179 6.36 -11.31 17.31
CA ILE A 179 6.68 -9.92 17.67
C ILE A 179 6.27 -9.68 19.12
N ARG A 180 7.13 -9.04 19.91
CA ARG A 180 6.83 -8.61 21.26
C ARG A 180 6.88 -7.09 21.36
N LEU A 181 5.82 -6.49 21.87
CA LEU A 181 5.76 -5.05 22.09
C LEU A 181 6.46 -4.70 23.40
N ARG A 182 7.53 -3.90 23.33
CA ARG A 182 8.33 -3.55 24.49
C ARG A 182 8.25 -2.06 24.79
N ILE A 183 7.57 -1.69 25.87
CA ILE A 183 7.49 -0.30 26.30
C ILE A 183 8.85 0.14 26.85
N VAL A 184 9.53 1.03 26.13
CA VAL A 184 10.84 1.59 26.50
C VAL A 184 10.73 2.98 27.13
N GLN A 185 9.66 3.72 26.82
CA GLN A 185 9.41 5.05 27.37
C GLN A 185 7.92 5.29 27.56
N VAL A 186 7.57 6.09 28.56
CA VAL A 186 6.21 6.60 28.78
C VAL A 186 6.26 8.11 29.01
N GLY A 187 5.53 8.87 28.20
CA GLY A 187 5.51 10.33 28.23
C GLY A 187 4.11 10.92 28.01
N GLN A 188 4.07 12.24 27.92
CA GLN A 188 2.87 13.00 27.55
C GLN A 188 3.22 14.01 26.46
N TRP A 189 2.25 14.38 25.63
CA TRP A 189 2.41 15.51 24.71
C TRP A 189 1.30 16.54 24.90
N ALA A 190 1.64 17.82 24.72
CA ALA A 190 0.67 18.90 24.75
C ALA A 190 -0.01 19.01 23.38
N ALA A 191 -1.27 18.61 23.28
CA ALA A 191 -2.07 18.72 22.05
C ALA A 191 -2.78 20.09 21.97
N SER A 192 -2.81 20.72 20.80
CA SER A 192 -3.39 22.05 20.53
C SER A 192 -4.90 21.98 20.27
N GLN A 193 -5.69 22.87 20.86
CA GLN A 193 -7.15 22.90 20.66
C GLN A 193 -7.59 23.07 19.19
N GLU A 194 -6.68 23.46 18.29
CA GLU A 194 -6.92 23.69 16.87
C GLU A 194 -7.06 22.39 16.03
N ALA A 195 -6.43 21.29 16.46
CA ALA A 195 -6.51 20.01 15.75
C ALA A 195 -7.79 19.25 16.13
N VAL A 196 -8.89 19.62 15.49
CA VAL A 196 -10.24 19.11 15.82
C VAL A 196 -10.47 17.72 15.22
N GLU A 197 -10.02 17.49 13.99
CA GLU A 197 -10.25 16.23 13.27
C GLU A 197 -9.12 15.21 13.48
N PHE A 198 -9.44 13.91 13.34
CA PHE A 198 -8.46 12.83 13.57
C PHE A 198 -7.17 12.99 12.72
N PRO A 199 -7.25 13.25 11.40
CA PRO A 199 -6.04 13.40 10.59
C PRO A 199 -5.17 14.58 11.03
N GLN A 200 -5.78 15.64 11.54
CA GLN A 200 -5.07 16.80 12.08
C GLN A 200 -4.35 16.44 13.39
N ALA A 201 -5.01 15.68 14.27
CA ALA A 201 -4.42 15.20 15.52
C ALA A 201 -3.25 14.25 15.27
N LEU A 202 -3.37 13.32 14.32
CA LEU A 202 -2.27 12.43 13.91
C LEU A 202 -1.10 13.23 13.32
N ALA A 203 -1.37 14.19 12.43
CA ALA A 203 -0.33 15.05 11.87
C ALA A 203 0.35 15.92 12.93
N GLU A 204 -0.40 16.42 13.92
CA GLU A 204 0.16 17.14 15.08
C GLU A 204 1.05 16.23 15.92
N PHE A 205 0.59 15.02 16.26
CA PHE A 205 1.37 14.05 17.04
C PHE A 205 2.72 13.77 16.38
N GLN A 206 2.73 13.55 15.06
CA GLN A 206 3.98 13.36 14.29
C GLN A 206 4.93 14.56 14.31
N ARG A 207 4.40 15.79 14.41
CA ARG A 207 5.24 17.00 14.48
C ARG A 207 5.82 17.21 15.87
N ARG A 208 5.05 16.87 16.91
CA ARG A 208 5.42 17.12 18.31
C ARG A 208 6.25 16.00 18.93
N VAL A 209 6.08 14.77 18.47
CA VAL A 209 6.75 13.59 19.01
C VAL A 209 7.66 13.01 17.95
N THR A 210 8.96 12.93 18.26
CA THR A 210 9.96 12.27 17.41
C THR A 210 10.53 11.08 18.20
N PRO A 211 10.14 9.84 17.89
CA PRO A 211 10.70 8.67 18.56
C PRO A 211 12.17 8.48 18.19
N ALA A 212 12.92 7.75 19.03
CA ALA A 212 14.29 7.38 18.68
C ALA A 212 14.33 6.50 17.40
N PRO A 213 15.45 6.48 16.65
CA PRO A 213 15.59 5.64 15.48
C PRO A 213 15.23 4.17 15.76
N GLY A 214 14.31 3.60 14.97
CA GLY A 214 13.80 2.24 15.12
C GLY A 214 12.81 2.02 16.26
N HIS A 215 12.41 3.07 16.98
CA HIS A 215 11.29 3.04 17.92
C HIS A 215 9.98 3.46 17.25
N VAL A 216 8.88 3.02 17.84
CA VAL A 216 7.53 3.41 17.44
C VAL A 216 6.91 4.28 18.53
N ALA A 217 6.52 5.50 18.17
CA ALA A 217 5.71 6.35 19.03
C ALA A 217 4.24 5.90 18.97
N LEU A 218 3.72 5.40 20.10
CA LEU A 218 2.33 5.01 20.27
C LEU A 218 1.60 6.05 21.11
N GLY A 219 0.81 6.90 20.47
CA GLY A 219 0.01 7.94 21.11
C GLY A 219 -1.40 7.46 21.46
N PHE A 220 -1.88 7.85 22.63
CA PHE A 220 -3.27 7.68 23.06
C PHE A 220 -3.90 9.06 23.30
N THR A 221 -4.93 9.41 22.53
CA THR A 221 -5.60 10.71 22.64
C THR A 221 -6.95 10.60 23.35
N GLY A 222 -7.14 11.44 24.37
CA GLY A 222 -8.41 11.60 25.07
C GLY A 222 -9.42 12.49 24.31
N ARG A 223 -9.06 13.01 23.13
CA ARG A 223 -9.95 13.88 22.37
C ARG A 223 -11.12 13.14 21.76
N TYR A 224 -12.31 13.66 22.00
CA TYR A 224 -13.54 13.14 21.45
C TYR A 224 -14.45 14.24 20.92
N ARG A 225 -14.96 14.01 19.72
CA ARG A 225 -16.15 14.67 19.21
C ARG A 225 -16.94 13.65 18.41
N GLN A 226 -18.23 13.55 18.65
CA GLN A 226 -19.12 12.75 17.81
C GLN A 226 -19.24 13.47 16.46
N SER A 227 -18.55 12.94 15.46
CA SER A 227 -18.82 13.29 14.06
C SER A 227 -19.81 12.26 13.50
N PRO A 228 -20.86 12.67 12.76
CA PRO A 228 -21.72 11.72 12.05
C PRO A 228 -20.89 11.01 10.96
N GLY A 229 -20.82 9.67 11.00
CA GLY A 229 -20.11 8.87 9.98
C GLY A 229 -19.16 7.81 10.56
N LEU A 230 -18.32 7.24 9.70
CA LEU A 230 -17.24 6.30 10.06
C LEU A 230 -16.27 6.98 11.06
N GLN A 231 -16.16 6.43 12.27
CA GLN A 231 -15.28 6.97 13.31
C GLN A 231 -13.85 6.46 13.10
N HIS A 232 -12.89 7.36 12.89
CA HIS A 232 -11.46 7.03 12.94
C HIS A 232 -11.04 6.80 14.40
N LEU A 233 -11.04 5.53 14.83
CA LEU A 233 -10.67 5.11 16.18
C LEU A 233 -9.15 5.06 16.41
N GLY A 234 -8.39 4.97 15.32
CA GLY A 234 -6.94 5.10 15.31
C GLY A 234 -6.42 5.35 13.90
N GLY A 235 -5.10 5.41 13.77
CA GLY A 235 -4.44 5.47 12.48
C GLY A 235 -2.92 5.45 12.56
N THR A 236 -2.34 4.86 11.51
CA THR A 236 -0.94 4.96 11.14
C THR A 236 -0.81 5.59 9.74
N PRO A 237 0.25 6.35 9.44
CA PRO A 237 0.48 6.89 8.08
C PRO A 237 0.85 5.82 7.05
N GLY A 238 1.29 4.65 7.48
CA GLY A 238 1.69 3.58 6.59
C GLY A 238 2.45 2.45 7.26
N ILE A 239 2.91 1.52 6.42
CA ILE A 239 3.67 0.34 6.83
C ILE A 239 5.00 0.77 7.47
N LEU A 240 5.30 0.25 8.66
CA LEU A 240 6.47 0.57 9.47
C LEU A 240 6.66 2.06 9.78
N HIS A 241 5.62 2.90 9.61
CA HIS A 241 5.74 4.31 9.94
C HIS A 241 5.92 4.49 11.47
N PRO A 242 6.84 5.34 11.95
CA PRO A 242 7.21 5.42 13.37
C PRO A 242 6.13 6.01 14.30
N HIS A 243 4.89 6.21 13.85
CA HIS A 243 3.83 6.85 14.62
C HIS A 243 2.51 6.11 14.46
N ILE A 244 1.91 5.77 15.59
CA ILE A 244 0.55 5.22 15.70
C ILE A 244 -0.22 6.12 16.67
N LEU A 245 -1.43 6.54 16.32
CA LEU A 245 -2.32 7.28 17.22
C LEU A 245 -3.62 6.51 17.41
N VAL A 246 -4.04 6.33 18.67
CA VAL A 246 -5.28 5.63 19.05
C VAL A 246 -6.15 6.56 19.91
N ARG A 247 -7.47 6.53 19.71
CA ARG A 247 -8.43 7.28 20.53
C ARG A 247 -8.83 6.49 21.79
N GLU A 248 -8.81 7.14 22.95
CA GLU A 248 -9.23 6.54 24.23
C GLU A 248 -10.71 6.79 24.60
N TRP A 249 -11.21 8.00 24.29
CA TRP A 249 -12.39 8.55 24.98
C TRP A 249 -13.72 8.32 24.24
N SER A 250 -14.01 7.07 23.88
CA SER A 250 -15.41 6.66 23.71
C SER A 250 -15.89 6.11 25.05
N ALA A 251 -16.71 6.89 25.77
CA ALA A 251 -17.24 6.48 27.08
C ALA A 251 -18.07 5.19 27.02
N THR A 252 -18.49 4.78 25.83
CA THR A 252 -19.27 3.56 25.57
C THR A 252 -18.41 2.35 25.24
N MET A 253 -17.11 2.52 24.97
CA MET A 253 -16.22 1.39 24.64
C MET A 253 -15.75 0.64 25.89
N SER A 254 -15.82 -0.67 25.81
CA SER A 254 -15.24 -1.62 26.75
C SER A 254 -13.72 -1.78 26.53
N GLU A 255 -12.99 -2.32 27.53
CA GLU A 255 -11.56 -2.61 27.34
C GLU A 255 -11.27 -3.62 26.21
N PRO A 256 -12.05 -4.71 26.02
CA PRO A 256 -11.86 -5.60 24.86
C PRO A 256 -11.99 -4.89 23.51
N GLU A 257 -12.90 -3.92 23.37
CA GLU A 257 -13.00 -3.12 22.15
C GLU A 257 -11.77 -2.21 21.96
N ARG A 258 -11.23 -1.65 23.05
CA ARG A 258 -9.97 -0.87 22.99
C ARG A 258 -8.76 -1.76 22.65
N GLU A 259 -8.75 -3.01 23.11
CA GLU A 259 -7.73 -4.01 22.74
C GLU A 259 -7.80 -4.36 21.27
N GLU A 260 -9.02 -4.54 20.75
CA GLU A 260 -9.27 -4.79 19.35
C GLU A 260 -8.79 -3.64 18.46
N VAL A 261 -9.15 -2.39 18.78
CA VAL A 261 -8.66 -1.21 18.07
C VAL A 261 -7.14 -1.12 18.12
N LEU A 262 -6.51 -1.35 19.28
CA LEU A 262 -5.05 -1.30 19.38
C LEU A 262 -4.37 -2.37 18.51
N LEU A 263 -4.91 -3.59 18.48
CA LEU A 263 -4.38 -4.65 17.60
C LEU A 263 -4.60 -4.31 16.13
N HIS A 264 -5.74 -3.72 15.77
CA HIS A 264 -6.03 -3.26 14.40
C HIS A 264 -4.99 -2.25 13.90
N GLU A 265 -4.71 -1.21 14.70
CA GLU A 265 -3.74 -0.18 14.32
C GLU A 265 -2.30 -0.71 14.26
N ILE A 266 -1.92 -1.62 15.16
CA ILE A 266 -0.62 -2.29 15.08
C ILE A 266 -0.58 -3.24 13.88
N GLY A 267 -1.69 -3.86 13.53
CA GLY A 267 -1.85 -4.61 12.28
C GLY A 267 -1.52 -3.74 11.08
N HIS A 268 -2.12 -2.55 10.98
CA HIS A 268 -1.80 -1.59 9.93
C HIS A 268 -0.32 -1.18 9.92
N TYR A 269 0.28 -0.92 11.09
CA TYR A 269 1.72 -0.64 11.18
C TYR A 269 2.57 -1.79 10.62
N LEU A 270 2.16 -3.04 10.85
CA LEU A 270 2.82 -4.24 10.37
C LEU A 270 2.40 -4.66 8.94
N GLY A 271 1.62 -3.83 8.23
CA GLY A 271 1.27 -4.07 6.83
C GLY A 271 -0.07 -4.78 6.59
N ALA A 272 -0.89 -5.01 7.62
CA ALA A 272 -2.26 -5.45 7.42
C ALA A 272 -3.14 -4.33 6.83
N VAL A 273 -4.18 -4.72 6.10
CA VAL A 273 -5.15 -3.83 5.45
C VAL A 273 -6.56 -4.32 5.75
N HIS A 274 -7.58 -3.52 5.42
CA HIS A 274 -8.94 -3.91 5.75
C HIS A 274 -9.35 -5.25 5.11
N SER A 275 -10.13 -6.02 5.86
CA SER A 275 -10.54 -7.38 5.52
C SER A 275 -12.05 -7.45 5.33
N PRO A 276 -12.55 -8.20 4.32
CA PRO A 276 -13.98 -8.46 4.18
C PRO A 276 -14.48 -9.51 5.18
N ASP A 277 -13.58 -10.22 5.86
CA ASP A 277 -13.95 -11.24 6.84
C ASP A 277 -14.44 -10.57 8.14
N PRO A 278 -15.73 -10.72 8.51
CA PRO A 278 -16.26 -10.13 9.74
C PRO A 278 -15.64 -10.72 11.00
N ALA A 279 -14.97 -11.88 10.93
CA ALA A 279 -14.24 -12.46 12.07
C ALA A 279 -12.81 -11.90 12.22
N SER A 280 -12.36 -11.04 11.30
CA SER A 280 -11.05 -10.40 11.35
C SER A 280 -11.07 -9.16 12.23
N VAL A 281 -9.99 -8.96 12.99
CA VAL A 281 -9.68 -7.69 13.64
C VAL A 281 -9.50 -6.58 12.63
N MET A 282 -9.18 -6.90 11.37
CA MET A 282 -8.99 -5.93 10.28
C MET A 282 -10.28 -5.55 9.55
N ARG A 283 -11.47 -5.87 10.08
CA ARG A 283 -12.71 -5.39 9.48
C ARG A 283 -12.79 -3.84 9.52
N PRO A 284 -13.44 -3.17 8.54
CA PRO A 284 -13.45 -1.70 8.46
C PRO A 284 -14.19 -0.98 9.60
N ILE A 285 -15.14 -1.65 10.26
CA ILE A 285 -15.99 -1.07 11.31
C ILE A 285 -15.68 -1.79 12.62
N LEU A 286 -15.17 -1.05 13.60
CA LEU A 286 -14.88 -1.53 14.95
C LEU A 286 -15.74 -0.81 15.99
N ALA A 287 -15.60 -1.21 17.26
CA ALA A 287 -16.42 -0.71 18.38
C ALA A 287 -17.93 -0.93 18.15
N ASP A 288 -18.25 -2.03 17.48
CA ASP A 288 -19.58 -2.50 17.12
C ASP A 288 -20.11 -3.56 18.11
N SER A 289 -19.48 -3.67 19.30
CA SER A 289 -19.75 -4.69 20.31
C SER A 289 -19.49 -6.13 19.87
N GLN A 290 -18.93 -6.37 18.68
CA GLN A 290 -18.71 -7.73 18.18
C GLN A 290 -17.80 -8.54 19.10
N VAL A 291 -16.76 -7.92 19.64
CA VAL A 291 -15.82 -8.53 20.59
C VAL A 291 -16.47 -8.98 21.92
N LEU A 292 -17.67 -8.50 22.23
CA LEU A 292 -18.43 -8.90 23.41
C LEU A 292 -19.22 -10.20 23.17
N HIS A 293 -19.35 -10.66 21.93
CA HIS A 293 -19.97 -11.94 21.62
C HIS A 293 -19.06 -13.09 22.05
N LYS A 294 -19.63 -14.10 22.72
CA LYS A 294 -18.88 -15.25 23.29
C LYS A 294 -18.04 -16.03 22.28
N GLU A 295 -18.45 -16.04 21.02
CA GLU A 295 -17.81 -16.79 19.94
C GLU A 295 -16.72 -15.98 19.22
N PHE A 296 -16.71 -14.65 19.38
CA PHE A 296 -15.73 -13.81 18.72
C PHE A 296 -14.37 -13.90 19.41
N ARG A 297 -13.33 -13.98 18.60
CA ARG A 297 -11.93 -13.96 19.06
C ARG A 297 -11.20 -12.85 18.31
N ILE A 298 -10.49 -12.01 19.05
CA ILE A 298 -9.64 -10.96 18.46
C ILE A 298 -8.48 -11.65 17.74
N ARG A 299 -8.48 -11.64 16.40
CA ARG A 299 -7.44 -12.26 15.56
C ARG A 299 -7.43 -11.68 14.15
N PHE A 300 -6.33 -11.89 13.42
CA PHE A 300 -6.26 -11.60 11.99
C PHE A 300 -6.94 -12.68 11.15
N ASP A 301 -7.36 -12.34 9.94
CA ASP A 301 -7.68 -13.33 8.91
C ASP A 301 -6.39 -13.93 8.29
N PRO A 302 -6.49 -15.01 7.50
CA PRO A 302 -5.32 -15.71 6.97
C PRO A 302 -4.43 -14.84 6.07
N VAL A 303 -5.01 -13.91 5.32
CA VAL A 303 -4.27 -13.07 4.37
C VAL A 303 -3.54 -11.96 5.10
N ASN A 304 -4.21 -11.28 6.03
CA ASN A 304 -3.55 -10.27 6.87
C ASN A 304 -2.49 -10.87 7.80
N LEU A 305 -2.70 -12.09 8.31
CA LEU A 305 -1.66 -12.75 9.08
C LEU A 305 -0.41 -13.05 8.24
N LEU A 306 -0.59 -13.42 6.97
CA LEU A 306 0.51 -13.62 6.04
C LEU A 306 1.27 -12.29 5.79
N LEU A 307 0.55 -11.20 5.51
CA LEU A 307 1.13 -9.86 5.33
C LEU A 307 1.98 -9.44 6.54
N ILE A 308 1.42 -9.55 7.75
CA ILE A 308 2.11 -9.21 8.99
C ILE A 308 3.36 -10.05 9.16
N ASN A 309 3.28 -11.36 8.91
CA ASN A 309 4.45 -12.23 9.06
C ASN A 309 5.55 -11.91 8.04
N LEU A 310 5.19 -11.55 6.79
CA LEU A 310 6.14 -11.12 5.76
C LEU A 310 6.94 -9.90 6.23
N VAL A 311 6.26 -8.90 6.81
CA VAL A 311 6.91 -7.72 7.37
C VAL A 311 7.70 -8.08 8.65
N ALA A 312 7.13 -8.90 9.53
CA ALA A 312 7.76 -9.32 10.78
C ALA A 312 9.09 -10.03 10.56
N GLU A 313 9.20 -10.83 9.50
CA GLU A 313 10.44 -11.47 9.09
C GLU A 313 11.51 -10.45 8.65
N GLU A 314 11.14 -9.38 7.95
CA GLU A 314 12.06 -8.31 7.57
C GLU A 314 12.55 -7.53 8.80
N ILE A 315 11.68 -7.31 9.80
CA ILE A 315 12.07 -6.74 11.10
C ILE A 315 13.06 -7.68 11.82
N ARG A 316 12.80 -8.99 11.85
CA ARG A 316 13.67 -9.98 12.50
C ARG A 316 15.05 -10.06 11.87
N GLU A 317 15.10 -10.24 10.56
CA GLU A 317 16.33 -10.57 9.86
C GLU A 317 17.16 -9.33 9.50
N ARG A 318 16.48 -8.23 9.15
CA ARG A 318 17.14 -7.01 8.65
C ARG A 318 17.03 -5.83 9.59
N ARG A 319 16.28 -5.94 10.68
CA ARG A 319 15.91 -4.82 11.55
C ARG A 319 15.25 -3.69 10.76
N ALA A 320 14.42 -4.07 9.78
CA ALA A 320 13.73 -3.10 8.93
C ALA A 320 12.83 -2.18 9.77
N THR A 321 13.00 -0.88 9.59
CA THR A 321 12.23 0.19 10.26
C THR A 321 11.44 1.03 9.26
N SER A 322 11.56 0.75 7.97
CA SER A 322 10.85 1.44 6.89
C SER A 322 10.59 0.50 5.72
N VAL A 323 9.62 0.86 4.86
CA VAL A 323 9.28 0.08 3.65
C VAL A 323 10.46 -0.08 2.69
N ARG A 324 11.37 0.89 2.66
CA ARG A 324 12.57 0.87 1.81
C ARG A 324 13.57 -0.21 2.20
N GLU A 325 13.62 -0.53 3.48
CA GLU A 325 14.52 -1.54 4.05
C GLU A 325 14.00 -2.98 3.85
N LEU A 326 12.73 -3.15 3.45
CA LEU A 326 12.19 -4.46 3.09
C LEU A 326 12.87 -5.00 1.84
N SER A 327 13.13 -6.30 1.74
CA SER A 327 13.70 -6.88 0.53
C SER A 327 12.81 -6.71 -0.71
N ALA A 328 13.43 -6.67 -1.90
CA ALA A 328 12.69 -6.55 -3.16
C ALA A 328 11.67 -7.68 -3.37
N GLY A 329 12.01 -8.92 -2.97
CA GLY A 329 11.09 -10.06 -3.03
C GLY A 329 9.88 -9.90 -2.11
N THR A 330 10.11 -9.45 -0.86
CA THR A 330 9.01 -9.19 0.08
C THR A 330 8.12 -8.06 -0.42
N ARG A 331 8.69 -6.95 -0.92
CA ARG A 331 7.89 -5.84 -1.48
C ARG A 331 7.05 -6.28 -2.69
N LEU A 332 7.62 -7.08 -3.59
CA LEU A 332 6.88 -7.65 -4.72
C LEU A 332 5.71 -8.51 -4.23
N ARG A 333 5.96 -9.37 -3.24
CA ARG A 333 4.91 -10.23 -2.68
C ARG A 333 3.81 -9.43 -1.99
N LEU A 334 4.16 -8.44 -1.17
CA LEU A 334 3.21 -7.52 -0.54
C LEU A 334 2.36 -6.82 -1.60
N SER A 335 2.97 -6.30 -2.67
CA SER A 335 2.26 -5.64 -3.77
C SER A 335 1.23 -6.55 -4.45
N GLN A 336 1.58 -7.82 -4.72
CA GLN A 336 0.65 -8.81 -5.30
C GLN A 336 -0.56 -9.08 -4.39
N ILE A 337 -0.32 -9.27 -3.09
CA ILE A 337 -1.38 -9.53 -2.12
C ILE A 337 -2.30 -8.30 -2.00
N TYR A 338 -1.73 -7.09 -1.92
CA TYR A 338 -2.52 -5.86 -1.86
C TYR A 338 -3.35 -5.63 -3.12
N ALA A 339 -2.82 -5.97 -4.31
CA ALA A 339 -3.60 -5.90 -5.55
C ALA A 339 -4.88 -6.75 -5.46
N LYS A 340 -4.76 -8.00 -4.98
CA LYS A 340 -5.90 -8.92 -4.80
C LYS A 340 -6.88 -8.43 -3.73
N LEU A 341 -6.38 -7.89 -2.62
CA LEU A 341 -7.25 -7.33 -1.57
C LEU A 341 -7.99 -6.07 -2.03
N ALA A 342 -7.37 -5.24 -2.86
CA ALA A 342 -8.01 -4.06 -3.45
C ALA A 342 -9.15 -4.42 -4.43
N GLU A 343 -9.11 -5.61 -5.03
CA GLU A 343 -10.22 -6.16 -5.83
C GLU A 343 -11.37 -6.66 -4.94
N ALA A 344 -11.05 -7.22 -3.76
CA ALA A 344 -12.03 -7.81 -2.86
C ALA A 344 -12.90 -6.78 -2.12
N ILE A 345 -12.36 -5.60 -1.80
CA ILE A 345 -13.10 -4.47 -1.21
C ILE A 345 -12.83 -3.19 -2.02
N PRO A 346 -13.47 -3.00 -3.19
CA PRO A 346 -13.13 -1.91 -4.11
C PRO A 346 -13.28 -0.50 -3.53
N GLU A 347 -14.22 -0.32 -2.60
CA GLU A 347 -14.49 0.95 -1.91
C GLU A 347 -13.46 1.27 -0.83
N ASP A 348 -12.67 0.28 -0.39
CA ASP A 348 -11.61 0.48 0.59
C ASP A 348 -10.30 0.90 -0.08
N THR A 349 -9.62 1.87 0.51
CA THR A 349 -8.39 2.44 -0.05
C THR A 349 -7.12 1.91 0.62
N SER A 350 -7.23 1.19 1.74
CA SER A 350 -6.07 0.78 2.54
C SER A 350 -5.12 -0.14 1.76
N ALA A 351 -5.67 -1.12 1.03
CA ALA A 351 -4.90 -2.03 0.18
C ALA A 351 -4.16 -1.29 -0.94
N ARG A 352 -4.82 -0.37 -1.65
CA ARG A 352 -4.20 0.41 -2.74
C ARG A 352 -3.11 1.33 -2.23
N GLN A 353 -3.35 2.00 -1.10
CA GLN A 353 -2.36 2.87 -0.47
C GLN A 353 -1.10 2.09 -0.10
N TYR A 354 -1.26 0.90 0.46
CA TYR A 354 -0.14 0.05 0.89
C TYR A 354 0.59 -0.57 -0.32
N GLN A 355 -0.15 -0.97 -1.36
CA GLN A 355 0.42 -1.38 -2.65
C GLN A 355 1.31 -0.28 -3.24
N PHE A 356 0.82 0.96 -3.21
CA PHE A 356 1.58 2.10 -3.69
C PHE A 356 2.86 2.30 -2.86
N GLN A 357 2.76 2.31 -1.53
CA GLN A 357 3.90 2.49 -0.63
C GLN A 357 5.02 1.47 -0.85
N VAL A 358 4.68 0.17 -0.98
CA VAL A 358 5.70 -0.86 -1.25
C VAL A 358 6.30 -0.76 -2.65
N GLY A 359 5.60 -0.10 -3.58
CA GLY A 359 6.05 0.21 -4.93
C GLY A 359 6.95 1.45 -5.06
N MET A 360 7.12 2.30 -4.03
CA MET A 360 7.81 3.61 -4.14
C MET A 360 9.34 3.58 -4.02
N VAL A 361 9.99 2.41 -3.96
CA VAL A 361 11.45 2.32 -3.70
C VAL A 361 12.28 2.62 -4.95
N ASP A 362 13.49 3.16 -4.77
CA ASP A 362 14.38 3.75 -5.78
C ASP A 362 14.65 2.93 -7.06
N ASP A 363 14.45 1.62 -7.01
CA ASP A 363 14.64 0.66 -8.12
C ASP A 363 13.36 -0.08 -8.54
N SER A 364 12.17 0.40 -8.17
CA SER A 364 10.94 -0.29 -8.56
C SER A 364 10.61 -0.09 -10.06
N PRO A 365 9.96 -1.07 -10.72
CA PRO A 365 9.47 -0.87 -12.09
C PRO A 365 8.56 0.35 -12.23
N LEU A 366 7.77 0.65 -11.19
CA LEU A 366 6.90 1.83 -11.15
C LEU A 366 7.71 3.13 -11.09
N ALA A 367 8.73 3.23 -10.23
CA ALA A 367 9.59 4.40 -10.13
C ALA A 367 10.38 4.63 -11.43
N SER A 368 10.94 3.56 -12.01
CA SER A 368 11.66 3.61 -13.28
C SER A 368 10.77 4.06 -14.46
N ALA A 369 9.57 3.48 -14.58
CA ALA A 369 8.60 3.88 -15.60
C ALA A 369 8.11 5.34 -15.39
N THR A 370 7.90 5.75 -14.15
CA THR A 370 7.49 7.13 -13.81
C THR A 370 8.60 8.13 -14.15
N ARG A 371 9.86 7.81 -13.85
CA ARG A 371 11.04 8.60 -14.25
C ARG A 371 11.13 8.77 -15.76
N THR A 372 10.83 7.70 -16.51
CA THR A 372 10.77 7.75 -17.98
C THR A 372 9.72 8.74 -18.46
N VAL A 373 8.54 8.77 -17.84
CA VAL A 373 7.47 9.72 -18.17
C VAL A 373 7.88 11.16 -17.85
N VAL A 374 8.42 11.42 -16.66
CA VAL A 374 8.86 12.78 -16.26
C VAL A 374 9.99 13.28 -17.17
N SER A 375 10.96 12.41 -17.49
CA SER A 375 12.05 12.72 -18.41
C SER A 375 11.55 13.02 -19.83
N ALA A 376 10.53 12.30 -20.32
CA ALA A 376 9.92 12.57 -21.61
C ALA A 376 9.22 13.93 -21.65
N VAL A 377 8.49 14.30 -20.60
CA VAL A 377 7.86 15.63 -20.50
C VAL A 377 8.91 16.73 -20.40
N ARG A 378 9.99 16.55 -19.63
CA ARG A 378 11.12 17.49 -19.58
C ARG A 378 11.76 17.65 -20.97
N THR A 379 12.00 16.56 -21.68
CA THR A 379 12.56 16.60 -23.04
C THR A 379 11.62 17.32 -24.01
N ALA A 380 10.32 17.03 -23.94
CA ALA A 380 9.30 17.72 -24.72
C ALA A 380 9.28 19.23 -24.40
N ALA A 381 9.41 19.62 -23.12
CA ALA A 381 9.49 21.02 -22.72
C ALA A 381 10.74 21.73 -23.25
N LEU A 382 11.89 21.07 -23.24
CA LEU A 382 13.16 21.61 -23.75
C LEU A 382 13.20 21.73 -25.29
N THR A 383 12.45 20.88 -25.99
CA THR A 383 12.46 20.78 -27.46
C THR A 383 11.18 21.31 -28.11
N ARG A 384 10.26 21.86 -27.33
CA ARG A 384 8.96 22.33 -27.81
C ARG A 384 9.12 23.43 -28.87
N ALA A 385 8.22 23.42 -29.85
CA ALA A 385 8.08 24.54 -30.76
C ALA A 385 7.57 25.77 -30.00
N ASP A 386 8.17 26.94 -30.28
CA ASP A 386 7.77 28.21 -29.67
C ASP A 386 6.33 28.62 -30.00
N THR A 387 5.65 27.96 -30.95
CA THR A 387 4.25 28.21 -31.29
C THR A 387 3.26 27.56 -30.32
N LEU A 388 3.66 26.55 -29.55
CA LEU A 388 2.79 25.90 -28.58
C LEU A 388 2.58 26.77 -27.34
N ARG A 389 1.32 26.94 -26.93
CA ARG A 389 0.89 27.76 -25.78
C ARG A 389 -0.24 27.06 -25.04
N GLN A 390 -0.37 27.34 -23.73
CA GLN A 390 -1.57 27.03 -22.93
C GLN A 390 -2.02 25.57 -23.09
N ASP A 391 -3.28 25.32 -23.43
CA ASP A 391 -3.86 23.98 -23.50
C ASP A 391 -3.15 23.08 -24.53
N ARG A 392 -2.56 23.67 -25.59
CA ARG A 392 -1.77 22.91 -26.58
C ARG A 392 -0.44 22.42 -26.02
N LEU A 393 0.15 23.12 -25.03
CA LEU A 393 1.32 22.61 -24.31
C LEU A 393 0.92 21.40 -23.46
N THR A 394 -0.20 21.48 -22.75
CA THR A 394 -0.72 20.35 -21.98
C THR A 394 -0.98 19.14 -22.88
N GLU A 395 -1.63 19.32 -24.03
CA GLU A 395 -1.83 18.27 -25.02
C GLU A 395 -0.51 17.63 -25.47
N HIS A 396 0.49 18.45 -25.79
CA HIS A 396 1.79 17.98 -26.21
C HIS A 396 2.51 17.16 -25.12
N TYR A 397 2.45 17.60 -23.87
CA TYR A 397 3.07 16.90 -22.74
C TYR A 397 2.37 15.59 -22.42
N VAL A 398 1.03 15.56 -22.45
CA VAL A 398 0.26 14.33 -22.22
C VAL A 398 0.56 13.29 -23.29
N ARG A 399 0.62 13.68 -24.56
CA ARG A 399 0.97 12.77 -25.66
C ARG A 399 2.40 12.24 -25.52
N SER A 400 3.34 13.09 -25.14
CA SER A 400 4.75 12.71 -24.93
C SER A 400 4.90 11.71 -23.77
N ALA A 401 4.19 11.95 -22.67
CA ALA A 401 4.11 11.04 -21.53
C ALA A 401 3.52 9.68 -21.92
N ALA A 402 2.41 9.68 -22.65
CA ALA A 402 1.71 8.47 -23.07
C ALA A 402 2.56 7.63 -24.05
N ALA A 403 3.30 8.27 -24.95
CA ALA A 403 4.23 7.60 -25.86
C ALA A 403 5.40 6.95 -25.11
N ALA A 404 5.98 7.66 -24.13
CA ALA A 404 7.16 7.21 -23.40
C ALA A 404 6.91 5.96 -22.54
N VAL A 405 5.69 5.80 -22.00
CA VAL A 405 5.37 4.70 -21.09
C VAL A 405 5.02 3.38 -21.80
N GLN A 406 4.86 3.37 -23.13
CA GLN A 406 4.44 2.16 -23.86
C GLN A 406 5.42 0.99 -23.76
N GLY A 407 6.69 1.26 -23.45
CA GLY A 407 7.71 0.23 -23.22
C GLY A 407 7.76 -0.32 -21.79
N ALA A 408 6.97 0.23 -20.86
CA ALA A 408 6.91 -0.23 -19.49
C ALA A 408 6.05 -1.49 -19.34
N PRO A 409 6.26 -2.31 -18.28
CA PRO A 409 5.39 -3.45 -18.00
C PRO A 409 3.91 -3.05 -17.92
N ALA A 410 3.04 -3.85 -18.52
CA ALA A 410 1.63 -3.49 -18.73
C ALA A 410 0.84 -3.29 -17.43
N ASP A 411 1.28 -3.91 -16.33
CA ASP A 411 0.73 -3.78 -14.98
C ASP A 411 1.09 -2.44 -14.32
N VAL A 412 2.26 -1.86 -14.63
CA VAL A 412 2.70 -0.58 -14.03
C VAL A 412 2.49 0.63 -14.93
N ALA A 413 2.38 0.43 -16.26
CA ALA A 413 2.33 1.53 -17.23
C ALA A 413 1.21 2.55 -16.97
N PRO A 414 -0.05 2.16 -16.67
CA PRO A 414 -1.11 3.13 -16.38
C PRO A 414 -0.83 4.00 -15.16
N ALA A 415 -0.35 3.39 -14.08
CA ALA A 415 0.00 4.11 -12.86
C ALA A 415 1.21 5.03 -13.08
N ALA A 416 2.26 4.54 -13.74
CA ALA A 416 3.46 5.32 -14.04
C ALA A 416 3.17 6.57 -14.89
N PHE A 417 2.25 6.45 -15.86
CA PHE A 417 1.79 7.57 -16.68
C PHE A 417 1.10 8.67 -15.85
N LEU A 418 0.14 8.29 -15.00
CA LEU A 418 -0.61 9.24 -14.17
C LEU A 418 0.30 9.93 -13.14
N LEU A 419 1.16 9.15 -12.47
CA LEU A 419 2.12 9.69 -11.51
C LEU A 419 3.13 10.62 -12.18
N GLY A 420 3.63 10.21 -13.35
CA GLY A 420 4.60 10.98 -14.11
C GLY A 420 4.03 12.31 -14.60
N LEU A 421 2.77 12.32 -15.06
CA LEU A 421 2.09 13.56 -15.42
C LEU A 421 1.85 14.47 -14.21
N GLY A 422 1.41 13.91 -13.08
CA GLY A 422 1.26 14.67 -11.84
C GLY A 422 2.56 15.36 -11.41
N ILE A 423 3.69 14.63 -11.43
CA ILE A 423 5.01 15.19 -11.09
C ILE A 423 5.46 16.20 -12.14
N ALA A 424 5.36 15.87 -13.43
CA ALA A 424 5.91 16.67 -14.51
C ALA A 424 5.14 17.98 -14.76
N LEU A 425 3.85 18.01 -14.44
CA LEU A 425 2.99 19.19 -14.53
C LEU A 425 2.79 19.91 -13.19
N ASP A 426 3.32 19.36 -12.09
CA ASP A 426 3.52 20.11 -10.85
C ASP A 426 4.76 21.01 -10.97
N ASP A 427 4.50 22.31 -11.10
CA ASP A 427 5.48 23.38 -11.01
C ASP A 427 5.48 24.06 -9.63
N SER A 428 4.61 23.61 -8.71
CA SER A 428 4.54 24.04 -7.31
C SER A 428 5.35 23.12 -6.39
N GLU A 429 5.35 23.39 -5.08
CA GLU A 429 5.94 22.49 -4.09
C GLU A 429 4.92 21.52 -3.48
N THR A 430 3.68 21.46 -3.97
CA THR A 430 2.59 20.70 -3.34
C THR A 430 2.95 19.23 -3.11
N LEU A 431 3.44 18.54 -4.16
CA LEU A 431 3.83 17.12 -4.04
C LEU A 431 5.11 16.93 -3.20
N LEU A 432 6.00 17.92 -3.14
CA LEU A 432 7.20 17.86 -2.32
C LEU A 432 6.94 18.19 -0.85
N GLN A 433 5.93 19.00 -0.55
CA GLN A 433 5.56 19.33 0.82
C GLN A 433 4.73 18.21 1.46
N ASN A 434 3.94 17.48 0.66
CA ASN A 434 3.16 16.35 1.14
C ASN A 434 4.04 15.14 1.47
N ARG A 435 3.95 14.65 2.72
CA ARG A 435 4.79 13.56 3.25
C ARG A 435 4.59 12.23 2.52
N LEU A 436 3.38 11.95 2.02
CA LEU A 436 3.08 10.71 1.30
C LEU A 436 3.73 10.67 -0.08
N THR A 437 3.96 11.83 -0.71
CA THR A 437 4.36 11.92 -2.12
C THR A 437 5.81 12.40 -2.27
N ARG A 438 6.31 13.19 -1.31
CA ARG A 438 7.65 13.81 -1.31
C ARG A 438 8.74 12.84 -1.70
N GLU A 439 8.74 11.67 -1.05
CA GLU A 439 9.86 10.77 -1.14
C GLU A 439 9.92 10.04 -2.48
N PHE A 440 8.76 9.67 -3.04
CA PHE A 440 8.68 9.16 -4.40
C PHE A 440 9.01 10.22 -5.44
N CYS A 441 8.56 11.47 -5.25
CA CYS A 441 8.93 12.55 -6.17
C CYS A 441 10.46 12.73 -6.25
N ARG A 442 11.16 12.70 -5.11
CA ARG A 442 12.64 12.76 -5.04
C ARG A 442 13.33 11.56 -5.66
N THR A 443 12.65 10.43 -5.67
CA THR A 443 13.12 9.19 -6.30
C THR A 443 12.99 9.26 -7.82
N VAL A 444 11.94 9.90 -8.31
CA VAL A 444 11.61 10.02 -9.73
C VAL A 444 12.44 11.11 -10.40
N GLU A 445 12.61 12.26 -9.76
CA GLU A 445 13.28 13.42 -10.34
C GLU A 445 14.17 14.12 -9.29
N THR A 446 15.41 14.41 -9.68
CA THR A 446 16.35 15.16 -8.81
C THR A 446 15.97 16.64 -8.74
N ALA A 447 16.49 17.36 -7.74
CA ALA A 447 16.21 18.78 -7.57
C ALA A 447 16.65 19.62 -8.79
N ASP A 448 17.80 19.30 -9.38
CA ASP A 448 18.35 20.00 -10.55
C ASP A 448 17.51 19.74 -11.80
N GLU A 449 17.11 18.47 -12.03
CA GLU A 449 16.23 18.12 -13.16
C GLU A 449 14.86 18.77 -13.03
N ARG A 450 14.31 18.82 -11.82
CA ARG A 450 13.06 19.53 -11.54
C ARG A 450 13.19 21.02 -11.86
N GLN A 451 14.27 21.65 -11.41
CA GLN A 451 14.51 23.07 -11.66
C GLN A 451 14.56 23.35 -13.16
N GLU A 452 15.29 22.55 -13.93
CA GLU A 452 15.38 22.68 -15.38
C GLU A 452 14.03 22.44 -16.07
N ARG A 453 13.30 21.38 -15.67
CA ARG A 453 11.95 21.09 -16.18
C ARG A 453 11.01 22.28 -15.95
N CYS A 454 10.95 22.80 -14.72
CA CYS A 454 10.06 23.91 -14.38
C CYS A 454 10.40 25.19 -15.15
N GLN A 455 11.68 25.44 -15.44
CA GLN A 455 12.09 26.58 -16.27
C GLN A 455 11.68 26.40 -17.74
N ALA A 456 11.74 25.18 -18.26
CA ALA A 456 11.43 24.87 -19.66
C ALA A 456 9.91 24.71 -19.93
N LEU A 457 9.13 24.39 -18.90
CA LEU A 457 7.73 23.95 -19.01
C LEU A 457 6.80 24.93 -19.75
N GLY A 458 7.13 26.22 -19.73
CA GLY A 458 6.26 27.28 -20.25
C GLY A 458 5.05 27.48 -19.33
N ASP A 459 3.88 27.73 -19.93
CA ASP A 459 2.62 27.92 -19.21
C ASP A 459 1.54 26.97 -19.75
N PRO A 460 1.62 25.66 -19.47
CA PRO A 460 0.56 24.72 -19.82
C PRO A 460 -0.66 24.95 -18.94
N THR A 461 -1.84 24.81 -19.54
CA THR A 461 -3.12 25.09 -18.88
C THR A 461 -4.17 24.03 -19.17
N VAL A 462 -5.29 24.09 -18.44
CA VAL A 462 -6.54 23.38 -18.73
C VAL A 462 -7.64 24.42 -18.79
N LEU A 463 -8.34 24.54 -19.93
CA LEU A 463 -9.31 25.62 -20.16
C LEU A 463 -8.66 27.00 -19.95
N ASP A 464 -7.45 27.17 -20.49
CA ASP A 464 -6.62 28.38 -20.37
C ASP A 464 -6.28 28.81 -18.92
N ARG A 465 -6.49 27.91 -17.94
CA ARG A 465 -6.21 28.11 -16.52
C ARG A 465 -5.11 27.18 -15.98
N ARG A 466 -4.09 27.76 -15.35
CA ARG A 466 -2.95 27.05 -14.75
C ARG A 466 -3.33 26.31 -13.46
N ASP A 467 -4.21 26.90 -12.66
CA ASP A 467 -4.78 26.32 -11.45
C ASP A 467 -5.61 25.07 -11.77
N LEU A 468 -6.45 25.10 -12.80
CA LEU A 468 -7.23 23.91 -13.22
C LEU A 468 -6.34 22.77 -13.70
N ARG A 469 -5.22 23.07 -14.38
CA ARG A 469 -4.19 22.07 -14.69
C ARG A 469 -3.66 21.43 -13.41
N GLN A 470 -3.31 22.22 -12.40
CA GLN A 470 -2.80 21.66 -11.14
C GLN A 470 -3.85 20.76 -10.49
N HIS A 471 -5.08 21.22 -10.32
CA HIS A 471 -6.17 20.43 -9.76
C HIS A 471 -6.39 19.11 -10.51
N PHE A 472 -6.48 19.16 -11.84
CA PHE A 472 -6.67 17.98 -12.66
C PHE A 472 -5.56 16.93 -12.49
N PHE A 473 -4.30 17.31 -12.68
CA PHE A 473 -3.20 16.33 -12.67
C PHE A 473 -2.78 15.90 -11.26
N LEU A 474 -2.86 16.78 -10.25
CA LEU A 474 -2.57 16.41 -8.86
C LEU A 474 -3.67 15.51 -8.29
N SER A 475 -4.94 15.74 -8.63
CA SER A 475 -6.03 14.86 -8.21
C SER A 475 -5.99 13.51 -8.92
N GLY A 476 -5.58 13.47 -10.20
CA GLY A 476 -5.28 12.22 -10.91
C GLY A 476 -4.08 11.45 -10.30
N TYR A 477 -3.03 12.16 -9.92
CA TYR A 477 -1.90 11.59 -9.15
C TYR A 477 -2.40 10.99 -7.84
N LEU A 478 -3.17 11.75 -7.05
CA LEU A 478 -3.63 11.32 -5.74
C LEU A 478 -4.62 10.14 -5.83
N ALA A 479 -5.46 10.10 -6.86
CA ALA A 479 -6.35 8.98 -7.14
C ALA A 479 -5.56 7.70 -7.45
N THR A 480 -4.42 7.83 -8.12
CA THR A 480 -3.51 6.71 -8.40
C THR A 480 -2.85 6.16 -7.13
N VAL A 481 -2.50 7.06 -6.19
CA VAL A 481 -1.82 6.71 -4.94
C VAL A 481 -2.77 6.17 -3.87
N ALA A 482 -3.87 6.87 -3.65
CA ALA A 482 -4.74 6.68 -2.48
C ALA A 482 -6.17 6.25 -2.87
N GLY A 483 -6.47 6.16 -4.17
CA GLY A 483 -7.79 5.83 -4.68
C GLY A 483 -8.70 7.06 -4.87
N PRO A 484 -9.77 6.93 -5.69
CA PRO A 484 -10.65 8.04 -6.07
C PRO A 484 -11.33 8.75 -4.90
N ALA A 485 -11.85 7.98 -3.93
CA ALA A 485 -12.57 8.53 -2.78
C ALA A 485 -11.65 9.37 -1.87
N ALA A 486 -10.42 8.90 -1.63
CA ALA A 486 -9.45 9.64 -0.82
C ALA A 486 -8.97 10.91 -1.53
N ALA A 487 -8.77 10.84 -2.84
CA ALA A 487 -8.42 12.01 -3.65
C ALA A 487 -9.52 13.07 -3.63
N GLU A 488 -10.79 12.68 -3.79
CA GLU A 488 -11.93 13.60 -3.73
C GLU A 488 -12.03 14.25 -2.35
N ALA A 489 -11.89 13.47 -1.28
CA ALA A 489 -11.93 14.00 0.09
C ALA A 489 -10.79 15.00 0.35
N ALA A 490 -9.60 14.75 -0.19
CA ALA A 490 -8.46 15.66 -0.08
C ALA A 490 -8.69 16.97 -0.86
N GLY A 491 -9.25 16.91 -2.07
CA GLY A 491 -9.65 18.08 -2.86
C GLY A 491 -10.67 18.94 -2.11
N ILE A 492 -11.75 18.33 -1.60
CA ILE A 492 -12.75 19.02 -0.78
C ILE A 492 -12.11 19.65 0.47
N ALA A 493 -11.23 18.94 1.16
CA ALA A 493 -10.56 19.45 2.36
C ALA A 493 -9.65 20.66 2.05
N LYS A 494 -9.01 20.66 0.89
CA LYS A 494 -8.23 21.79 0.38
C LYS A 494 -9.14 23.00 0.13
N GLU A 495 -10.25 22.82 -0.59
CA GLU A 495 -11.22 23.89 -0.84
C GLU A 495 -11.83 24.48 0.44
N LEU A 496 -12.11 23.63 1.45
CA LEU A 496 -12.58 24.10 2.76
C LEU A 496 -11.50 24.88 3.53
N THR A 497 -10.23 24.54 3.33
CA THR A 497 -9.10 25.31 3.87
C THR A 497 -8.99 26.67 3.18
N ASP A 498 -9.09 26.70 1.86
CA ASP A 498 -9.04 27.92 1.07
C ASP A 498 -10.21 28.86 1.41
N ALA A 499 -11.39 28.33 1.73
CA ALA A 499 -12.53 29.10 2.24
C ALA A 499 -12.21 29.88 3.54
N LYS A 500 -11.38 29.30 4.42
CA LYS A 500 -11.05 29.88 5.73
C LYS A 500 -9.89 30.86 5.65
N THR A 501 -8.83 30.49 4.94
CA THR A 501 -7.53 31.17 5.03
C THR A 501 -6.87 31.45 3.68
N GLY A 502 -7.47 31.00 2.57
CA GLY A 502 -6.87 31.06 1.24
C GLY A 502 -7.67 31.89 0.23
N SER A 503 -7.72 31.41 -1.01
CA SER A 503 -8.41 32.05 -2.15
C SER A 503 -9.94 32.06 -2.04
N GLY A 504 -10.51 31.19 -1.22
CA GLY A 504 -11.94 30.89 -1.19
C GLY A 504 -12.23 29.50 -1.78
N PHE A 505 -13.37 28.92 -1.42
CA PHE A 505 -13.85 27.65 -1.99
C PHE A 505 -14.26 27.84 -3.45
N SER A 506 -13.84 26.91 -4.31
CA SER A 506 -14.10 26.93 -5.75
C SER A 506 -14.75 25.61 -6.22
N TYR A 507 -15.98 25.70 -6.73
CA TYR A 507 -16.61 24.56 -7.42
C TYR A 507 -15.98 24.32 -8.80
N VAL A 508 -15.30 25.32 -9.36
CA VAL A 508 -14.51 25.17 -10.59
C VAL A 508 -13.29 24.28 -10.31
N ASP A 509 -12.59 24.51 -9.20
CA ASP A 509 -11.43 23.71 -8.76
C ASP A 509 -11.88 22.29 -8.42
N LEU A 510 -13.01 22.14 -7.71
CA LEU A 510 -13.63 20.84 -7.44
C LEU A 510 -14.01 20.10 -8.74
N ALA A 511 -14.45 20.81 -9.78
CA ALA A 511 -14.73 20.19 -11.08
C ALA A 511 -13.46 19.66 -11.76
N ALA A 512 -12.36 20.39 -11.68
CA ALA A 512 -11.06 19.93 -12.16
C ALA A 512 -10.54 18.74 -11.36
N ASP A 513 -10.71 18.73 -10.03
CA ASP A 513 -10.34 17.60 -9.18
C ASP A 513 -11.10 16.33 -9.57
N LEU A 514 -12.43 16.42 -9.69
CA LEU A 514 -13.28 15.29 -10.07
C LEU A 514 -13.00 14.80 -11.49
N ALA A 515 -12.69 15.71 -12.42
CA ALA A 515 -12.28 15.38 -13.77
C ALA A 515 -10.95 14.60 -13.79
N GLY A 516 -9.95 15.06 -13.02
CA GLY A 516 -8.65 14.40 -12.88
C GLY A 516 -8.76 13.00 -12.27
N ILE A 517 -9.59 12.85 -11.22
CA ILE A 517 -9.89 11.56 -10.59
C ILE A 517 -10.56 10.61 -11.59
N ALA A 518 -11.60 11.09 -12.29
CA ALA A 518 -12.31 10.31 -13.30
C ALA A 518 -11.39 9.88 -14.45
N PHE A 519 -10.46 10.74 -14.88
CA PHE A 519 -9.46 10.40 -15.88
C PHE A 519 -8.51 9.30 -15.39
N ALA A 520 -7.99 9.43 -14.16
CA ALA A 520 -7.11 8.43 -13.56
C ALA A 520 -7.77 7.06 -13.44
N GLU A 521 -9.03 7.00 -12.98
CA GLU A 521 -9.79 5.74 -12.89
C GLU A 521 -9.89 5.04 -14.25
N ARG A 522 -10.23 5.79 -15.30
CA ARG A 522 -10.41 5.24 -16.66
C ARG A 522 -9.10 4.71 -17.23
N VAL A 523 -7.99 5.42 -16.99
CA VAL A 523 -6.66 4.97 -17.41
C VAL A 523 -6.24 3.70 -16.65
N LEU A 524 -6.44 3.65 -15.33
CA LEU A 524 -6.12 2.48 -14.50
C LEU A 524 -6.96 1.26 -14.88
N ARG A 525 -8.25 1.45 -15.22
CA ARG A 525 -9.15 0.41 -15.74
C ARG A 525 -8.91 0.05 -17.20
N ARG A 526 -7.98 0.74 -17.88
CA ARG A 526 -7.67 0.58 -19.31
C ARG A 526 -8.87 0.85 -20.24
N GLU A 527 -9.84 1.63 -19.78
CA GLU A 527 -10.96 2.13 -20.58
C GLU A 527 -10.50 3.22 -21.56
N VAL A 528 -9.35 3.85 -21.27
CA VAL A 528 -8.68 4.82 -22.14
C VAL A 528 -7.25 4.32 -22.40
N PRO A 529 -7.00 3.66 -23.54
CA PRO A 529 -5.69 3.08 -23.85
C PRO A 529 -4.59 4.13 -23.96
N LEU A 530 -3.44 3.89 -23.34
CA LEU A 530 -2.27 4.78 -23.43
C LEU A 530 -1.78 4.98 -24.88
N ALA A 531 -1.98 3.97 -25.75
CA ALA A 531 -1.67 4.06 -27.17
C ALA A 531 -2.54 5.10 -27.89
N GLU A 532 -3.82 5.22 -27.50
CA GLU A 532 -4.72 6.25 -28.02
C GLU A 532 -4.25 7.62 -27.55
N LEU A 533 -3.96 7.78 -26.26
CA LEU A 533 -3.51 9.04 -25.67
C LEU A 533 -2.19 9.55 -26.27
N ALA A 534 -1.30 8.67 -26.74
CA ALA A 534 -0.08 9.05 -27.44
C ALA A 534 -0.37 9.68 -28.82
N GLN A 535 -1.40 9.17 -29.51
CA GLN A 535 -1.77 9.61 -30.85
C GLN A 535 -2.65 10.87 -30.80
N ARG A 536 -3.63 10.90 -29.91
CA ARG A 536 -4.63 11.94 -29.82
C ARG A 536 -4.94 12.25 -28.36
N TRP A 537 -4.85 13.53 -28.01
CA TRP A 537 -5.34 14.05 -26.74
C TRP A 537 -6.31 15.20 -27.04
N ASP A 538 -7.41 15.23 -26.30
CA ASP A 538 -8.34 16.35 -26.32
C ASP A 538 -8.86 16.56 -24.90
N MET A 539 -8.55 17.71 -24.31
CA MET A 539 -8.95 18.03 -22.94
C MET A 539 -10.47 18.10 -22.80
N ALA A 540 -11.20 18.47 -23.86
CA ALA A 540 -12.66 18.55 -23.83
C ALA A 540 -13.34 17.20 -23.56
N ARG A 541 -12.63 16.08 -23.77
CA ARG A 541 -13.09 14.73 -23.44
C ARG A 541 -13.06 14.42 -21.94
N PHE A 542 -12.24 15.14 -21.18
CA PHE A 542 -11.96 14.83 -19.79
C PHE A 542 -12.36 15.94 -18.83
N MET A 543 -12.41 17.19 -19.27
CA MET A 543 -12.75 18.34 -18.45
C MET A 543 -14.20 18.80 -18.74
N PRO A 544 -15.10 18.81 -17.74
CA PRO A 544 -16.48 19.26 -17.93
C PRO A 544 -16.54 20.77 -18.13
N ASP A 545 -17.64 21.25 -18.73
CA ASP A 545 -17.95 22.68 -18.73
C ASP A 545 -18.04 23.18 -17.28
N VAL A 546 -17.29 24.22 -16.96
CA VAL A 546 -17.24 24.85 -15.63
C VAL A 546 -18.04 26.14 -15.57
N THR A 547 -18.64 26.56 -16.69
CA THR A 547 -19.43 27.79 -16.76
C THR A 547 -20.57 27.78 -15.73
N GLY A 548 -20.70 28.90 -15.02
CA GLY A 548 -21.73 29.13 -14.01
C GLY A 548 -21.49 28.45 -12.66
N LEU A 549 -20.35 27.77 -12.45
CA LEU A 549 -19.98 27.25 -11.13
C LEU A 549 -19.43 28.38 -10.24
N PRO A 550 -19.84 28.47 -8.96
CA PRO A 550 -19.32 29.50 -8.05
C PRO A 550 -17.84 29.27 -7.69
N GLU A 551 -17.08 30.36 -7.55
CA GLU A 551 -15.70 30.34 -7.07
C GLU A 551 -15.40 31.51 -6.12
N GLY A 552 -14.37 31.38 -5.29
CA GLY A 552 -13.95 32.44 -4.35
C GLY A 552 -14.82 32.59 -3.10
N LEU A 553 -15.61 31.57 -2.75
CA LEU A 553 -16.53 31.64 -1.61
C LEU A 553 -15.78 31.60 -0.27
N ARG A 554 -16.08 32.55 0.62
CA ARG A 554 -15.51 32.59 1.98
C ARG A 554 -16.23 31.62 2.91
N TRP A 555 -15.59 31.29 4.02
CA TRP A 555 -16.11 30.33 5.00
C TRP A 555 -17.56 30.59 5.43
N ASN A 556 -17.93 31.85 5.65
CA ASN A 556 -19.30 32.26 6.01
C ASN A 556 -20.33 32.03 4.89
N GLU A 557 -19.90 32.00 3.63
CA GLU A 557 -20.74 31.72 2.46
C GLU A 557 -20.87 30.21 2.21
N VAL A 558 -19.83 29.44 2.51
CA VAL A 558 -19.78 27.98 2.32
C VAL A 558 -20.54 27.22 3.40
N VAL A 559 -20.47 27.66 4.66
CA VAL A 559 -21.12 26.97 5.80
C VAL A 559 -22.62 26.72 5.58
N PRO A 560 -23.42 27.71 5.11
CA PRO A 560 -24.83 27.47 4.76
C PRO A 560 -25.01 26.45 3.63
N GLN A 561 -24.13 26.44 2.63
CA GLN A 561 -24.23 25.52 1.48
C GLN A 561 -23.93 24.07 1.87
N LEU A 562 -23.03 23.85 2.83
CA LEU A 562 -22.70 22.51 3.35
C LEU A 562 -23.88 21.88 4.11
N ALA A 563 -24.68 22.69 4.81
CA ALA A 563 -25.85 22.22 5.57
C ALA A 563 -27.16 22.23 4.76
N GLY A 564 -27.18 22.97 3.64
CA GLY A 564 -28.37 23.11 2.79
C GLY A 564 -28.65 21.88 1.92
N THR A 565 -29.89 21.76 1.46
CA THR A 565 -30.34 20.72 0.50
C THR A 565 -30.93 21.31 -0.79
N GLY A 566 -30.95 22.65 -0.90
CA GLY A 566 -31.48 23.37 -2.06
C GLY A 566 -30.55 23.38 -3.28
N ALA A 567 -30.94 24.12 -4.32
CA ALA A 567 -30.18 24.22 -5.58
C ALA A 567 -28.74 24.76 -5.39
N ASP A 568 -28.54 25.67 -4.42
CA ASP A 568 -27.24 26.24 -4.07
C ASP A 568 -26.48 25.45 -2.98
N SER A 569 -26.92 24.21 -2.69
CA SER A 569 -26.20 23.36 -1.73
C SER A 569 -24.95 22.75 -2.34
N PHE A 570 -23.98 22.44 -1.47
CA PHE A 570 -22.77 21.70 -1.83
C PHE A 570 -23.08 20.39 -2.54
N THR A 571 -24.07 19.65 -2.04
CA THR A 571 -24.53 18.38 -2.63
C THR A 571 -25.10 18.60 -4.04
N SER A 572 -25.84 19.69 -4.27
CA SER A 572 -26.39 20.02 -5.58
C SER A 572 -25.30 20.36 -6.59
N TYR A 573 -24.35 21.23 -6.24
CA TYR A 573 -23.23 21.57 -7.12
C TYR A 573 -22.35 20.35 -7.43
N ARG A 574 -22.03 19.52 -6.42
CA ARG A 574 -21.27 18.27 -6.62
C ARG A 574 -21.99 17.32 -7.57
N ARG A 575 -23.32 17.20 -7.47
CA ARG A 575 -24.13 16.41 -8.42
C ARG A 575 -24.08 17.01 -9.82
N THR A 576 -24.27 18.32 -9.97
CA THR A 576 -24.18 19.00 -11.27
C THR A 576 -22.86 18.72 -11.98
N ILE A 577 -21.74 18.81 -11.26
CA ILE A 577 -20.40 18.50 -11.82
C ILE A 577 -20.33 17.04 -12.27
N ARG A 578 -20.81 16.10 -11.46
CA ARG A 578 -20.82 14.67 -11.80
C ARG A 578 -21.70 14.36 -13.01
N ASP A 579 -22.85 15.01 -13.12
CA ASP A 579 -23.74 14.87 -14.27
C ASP A 579 -23.06 15.39 -15.56
N ARG A 580 -22.37 16.54 -15.48
CA ARG A 580 -21.56 17.06 -16.61
C ARG A 580 -20.44 16.09 -17.02
N LEU A 581 -19.74 15.48 -16.05
CA LEU A 581 -18.72 14.45 -16.33
C LEU A 581 -19.32 13.19 -16.97
N ALA A 582 -20.51 12.77 -16.56
CA ALA A 582 -21.19 11.63 -17.15
C ALA A 582 -21.59 11.88 -18.61
N LEU A 583 -21.98 13.12 -18.96
CA LEU A 583 -22.28 13.50 -20.34
C LEU A 583 -21.07 13.39 -21.26
N LEU A 584 -19.88 13.79 -20.80
CA LEU A 584 -18.64 13.61 -21.58
C LEU A 584 -18.39 12.14 -21.92
N ARG A 585 -18.58 11.25 -20.94
CA ARG A 585 -18.42 9.80 -21.15
C ARG A 585 -19.41 9.24 -22.17
N ALA A 586 -20.67 9.70 -22.12
CA ALA A 586 -21.70 9.25 -23.05
C ALA A 586 -21.47 9.77 -24.49
N ALA A 587 -20.94 10.98 -24.64
CA ALA A 587 -20.58 11.52 -25.95
C ALA A 587 -19.48 10.67 -26.63
N GLU A 588 -18.47 10.25 -25.87
CA GLU A 588 -17.40 9.40 -26.40
C GLU A 588 -17.86 8.02 -26.88
N THR A 589 -18.85 7.40 -26.21
CA THR A 589 -19.35 6.08 -26.61
C THR A 589 -20.25 6.13 -27.86
N SER A 590 -20.88 7.28 -28.12
CA SER A 590 -21.75 7.49 -29.29
C SER A 590 -20.99 7.82 -30.58
N ASP A 591 -19.80 8.43 -30.47
CA ASP A 591 -18.91 8.64 -31.61
C ASP A 591 -18.16 7.34 -32.06
N GLY A 592 -18.33 6.23 -31.34
CA GLY A 592 -17.64 4.95 -31.58
C GLY A 592 -18.44 3.85 -32.29
N GLU A 593 -19.75 4.03 -32.55
CA GLU A 593 -20.52 3.09 -33.38
C GLU A 593 -20.46 3.52 -34.86
N PRO A 594 -19.91 2.69 -35.77
CA PRO A 594 -20.02 2.96 -37.19
C PRO A 594 -21.47 2.75 -37.63
N GLN A 595 -22.10 3.79 -38.19
CA GLN A 595 -23.29 3.64 -39.02
C GLN A 595 -22.96 3.00 -40.36
#